data_AF-A0AAU2V609-F1
#
_entry.id   AF-A0AAU2V609-F1
#
_cell.length_a   1.000
_cell.length_b   1.000
_cell.length_c   1.000
_cell.angle_alpha   90.00
_cell.angle_beta   90.00
_cell.angle_gamma   90.00
#
_symmetry.space_group_name_H-M   'P 1'
#
loop_
_entity.id
_entity.type
_entity.pdbx_description
1 polymer ?
#
loop_
_entity_poly.entity_id
_entity_poly.type
_entity_poly.pdbx_seq_one_letter_code
_entity_poly.pdbx_strand_id
1 'polypeptide(L)'
;MAADEGNTTPLPEVPEVPEAPEARATSATDAARALLVPVQEPSAAQPPEAPGSVLPGRPEAARPKVRTAAPTPAPENGTPCPACGTPNHQHRNFCRSCATQLTPRREDNATGPYAGQRPPLHRDRKRWIARALIAAAVVAVVVGGVIGGPPAARAVQDHFAKRVAVHPTAWAASHEDPNHKAGLAGDSYSNTWWGTGYANDAPGTYLEATFGQPTDLLALLITPGTSKRQGQQSEQARPQEFDLVVTDSSGKQHTSHRSINDGGVQRIDVRVRDAASVRIILRSAFGAAKDKQVAIAEVEFFARSKN
;
A
#
# COMPACT_ATOMS: atom_id res chain seq x y z
N MET A 1 48.61 -83.40 -7.58
CA MET A 1 48.98 -82.31 -8.52
C MET A 1 48.13 -81.12 -8.10
N ALA A 2 48.60 -80.25 -7.19
CA ALA A 2 49.50 -79.11 -7.42
C ALA A 2 48.89 -78.16 -8.48
N ALA A 3 48.68 -76.86 -8.30
CA ALA A 3 49.37 -75.83 -7.51
C ALA A 3 48.40 -74.61 -7.38
N ASP A 4 48.41 -73.84 -6.28
CA ASP A 4 49.18 -72.58 -6.08
C ASP A 4 48.47 -71.34 -6.69
N GLU A 5 47.79 -70.54 -5.84
CA GLU A 5 48.21 -69.24 -5.29
C GLU A 5 48.16 -68.06 -6.29
N GLY A 6 47.60 -66.93 -5.82
CA GLY A 6 47.50 -65.70 -6.61
C GLY A 6 46.71 -64.60 -5.93
N ASN A 7 47.15 -64.21 -4.73
CA ASN A 7 46.74 -62.99 -4.05
C ASN A 7 47.23 -61.76 -4.85
N THR A 8 46.32 -60.98 -5.42
CA THR A 8 46.64 -59.67 -6.01
C THR A 8 45.96 -58.58 -5.20
N THR A 9 46.76 -57.96 -4.32
CA THR A 9 46.48 -56.69 -3.66
C THR A 9 46.19 -55.59 -4.69
N PRO A 10 45.17 -54.75 -4.50
CA PRO A 10 44.81 -53.70 -5.46
C PRO A 10 45.82 -52.54 -5.43
N LEU A 11 46.23 -52.07 -6.61
CA LEU A 11 46.90 -50.78 -6.75
C LEU A 11 45.89 -49.62 -6.62
N PRO A 12 46.29 -48.47 -6.04
CA PRO A 12 45.43 -47.30 -5.88
C PRO A 12 45.40 -46.43 -7.16
N GLU A 13 44.66 -45.31 -7.07
CA GLU A 13 44.65 -44.14 -7.99
C GLU A 13 43.48 -44.17 -9.00
N VAL A 14 42.60 -43.16 -9.15
CA VAL A 14 42.66 -41.69 -8.99
C VAL A 14 41.24 -41.18 -8.62
N PRO A 15 41.08 -40.12 -7.80
CA PRO A 15 39.77 -39.50 -7.52
C PRO A 15 39.10 -38.90 -8.76
N GLU A 16 37.80 -39.17 -8.89
CA GLU A 16 36.88 -38.62 -9.88
C GLU A 16 36.76 -37.10 -9.68
N VAL A 17 37.32 -36.34 -10.63
CA VAL A 17 37.24 -34.88 -10.71
C VAL A 17 35.83 -34.52 -11.22
N PRO A 18 35.13 -33.54 -10.60
CA PRO A 18 33.81 -33.14 -11.05
C PRO A 18 33.83 -32.61 -12.49
N GLU A 19 32.87 -33.07 -13.31
CA GLU A 19 32.62 -32.53 -14.64
C GLU A 19 32.44 -31.00 -14.58
N ALA A 20 33.40 -30.30 -15.18
CA ALA A 20 33.24 -28.92 -15.59
C ALA A 20 32.14 -28.83 -16.64
N PRO A 21 31.36 -27.73 -16.70
CA PRO A 21 30.24 -27.61 -17.61
C PRO A 21 30.73 -27.78 -19.06
N GLU A 22 30.07 -28.65 -19.82
CA GLU A 22 30.29 -28.80 -21.26
C GLU A 22 30.22 -27.43 -21.92
N ALA A 23 31.40 -26.92 -22.30
CA ALA A 23 31.51 -25.83 -23.24
C ALA A 23 30.93 -26.34 -24.55
N ARG A 24 29.71 -25.89 -24.89
CA ARG A 24 29.14 -26.09 -26.22
C ARG A 24 30.19 -25.67 -27.24
N ALA A 25 30.70 -26.64 -28.00
CA ALA A 25 31.54 -26.37 -29.14
C ALA A 25 30.73 -25.50 -30.12
N THR A 26 31.09 -24.22 -30.21
CA THR A 26 30.59 -23.31 -31.24
C THR A 26 30.91 -23.93 -32.59
N SER A 27 29.88 -24.14 -33.41
CA SER A 27 30.06 -24.70 -34.75
C SER A 27 30.98 -23.78 -35.58
N ALA A 28 31.73 -24.35 -36.53
CA ALA A 28 32.58 -23.57 -37.44
C ALA A 28 31.79 -22.47 -38.21
N THR A 29 30.47 -22.64 -38.32
CA THR A 29 29.52 -21.70 -38.91
C THR A 29 29.23 -20.49 -38.01
N ASP A 30 29.29 -20.64 -36.68
CA ASP A 30 29.12 -19.52 -35.73
C ASP A 30 30.39 -18.67 -35.61
N ALA A 31 31.57 -19.28 -35.67
CA ALA A 31 32.84 -18.55 -35.75
C ALA A 31 32.96 -17.73 -37.05
N ALA A 32 32.42 -18.24 -38.16
CA ALA A 32 32.39 -17.52 -39.44
C ALA A 32 31.43 -16.31 -39.45
N ARG A 33 30.35 -16.33 -38.65
CA ARG A 33 29.40 -15.20 -38.55
C ARG A 33 29.85 -14.10 -37.60
N ALA A 34 30.78 -14.38 -36.68
CA ALA A 34 31.31 -13.39 -35.73
C ALA A 34 32.38 -12.45 -36.32
N LEU A 35 32.84 -12.68 -37.56
CA LEU A 35 33.87 -11.86 -38.24
C LEU A 35 33.30 -10.85 -39.26
N LEU A 36 31.98 -10.72 -39.37
CA LEU A 36 31.34 -9.75 -40.27
C LEU A 36 31.11 -8.42 -39.55
N VAL A 37 32.08 -7.52 -39.64
CA VAL A 37 31.91 -6.10 -39.29
C VAL A 37 31.18 -5.41 -40.45
N PRO A 38 30.02 -4.76 -40.24
CA PRO A 38 29.38 -3.99 -41.30
C PRO A 38 30.19 -2.72 -41.57
N VAL A 39 30.77 -2.62 -42.77
CA VAL A 39 31.34 -1.38 -43.31
C VAL A 39 30.20 -0.55 -43.88
N GLN A 40 30.00 0.68 -43.40
CA GLN A 40 29.10 1.62 -44.07
C GLN A 40 29.78 2.13 -45.35
N GLU A 41 29.15 1.90 -46.49
CA GLU A 41 29.59 2.46 -47.78
C GLU A 41 29.30 3.98 -47.82
N PRO A 42 30.20 4.80 -48.40
CA PRO A 42 29.92 6.22 -48.59
C PRO A 42 28.77 6.40 -49.57
N SER A 43 27.66 6.99 -49.12
CA SER A 43 26.55 7.36 -50.00
C SER A 43 27.04 8.37 -51.04
N ALA A 44 26.90 8.01 -52.32
CA ALA A 44 27.20 8.88 -53.44
C ALA A 44 26.36 10.17 -53.37
N ALA A 45 27.00 11.30 -53.66
CA ALA A 45 26.37 12.62 -53.68
C ALA A 45 25.27 12.67 -54.75
N GLN A 46 24.06 13.09 -54.36
CA GLN A 46 22.96 13.35 -55.28
C GLN A 46 23.27 14.59 -56.15
N PRO A 47 22.92 14.58 -57.46
CA PRO A 47 23.01 15.78 -58.30
C PRO A 47 22.12 16.91 -57.76
N PRO A 48 22.52 18.20 -57.88
CA PRO A 48 21.72 19.30 -57.39
C PRO A 48 20.38 19.40 -58.13
N GLU A 49 19.31 19.47 -57.33
CA GLU A 49 17.92 19.57 -57.75
C GLU A 49 17.65 20.95 -58.39
N ALA A 50 16.97 20.99 -59.52
CA ALA A 50 16.63 22.25 -60.19
C ALA A 50 15.60 23.04 -59.35
N PRO A 51 15.79 24.37 -59.14
CA PRO A 51 14.91 25.14 -58.28
C PRO A 51 13.50 25.26 -58.87
N GLY A 52 12.51 24.74 -58.14
CA GLY A 52 11.09 24.87 -58.46
C GLY A 52 10.57 26.31 -58.37
N SER A 53 9.44 26.58 -59.01
CA SER A 53 8.83 27.91 -59.06
C SER A 53 8.32 28.37 -57.68
N VAL A 54 8.70 29.60 -57.28
CA VAL A 54 8.30 30.22 -56.02
C VAL A 54 7.05 31.08 -56.22
N LEU A 55 6.07 30.97 -55.32
CA LEU A 55 4.86 31.77 -55.32
C LEU A 55 5.15 33.26 -55.03
N PRO A 56 4.37 34.22 -55.56
CA PRO A 56 4.60 35.65 -55.36
C PRO A 56 4.54 36.07 -53.88
N GLY A 57 5.43 36.97 -53.47
CA GLY A 57 5.51 37.49 -52.10
C GLY A 57 4.27 38.28 -51.66
N ARG A 58 3.90 38.13 -50.39
CA ARG A 58 2.73 38.79 -49.76
C ARG A 58 2.96 40.30 -49.62
N PRO A 59 1.98 41.16 -49.97
CA PRO A 59 2.15 42.61 -49.88
C PRO A 59 2.14 43.12 -48.44
N GLU A 60 2.99 44.11 -48.17
CA GLU A 60 3.26 44.67 -46.84
C GLU A 60 2.29 45.81 -46.49
N ALA A 61 1.86 45.91 -45.23
CA ALA A 61 0.86 46.87 -44.78
C ALA A 61 1.43 48.29 -44.63
N ALA A 62 0.67 49.30 -45.06
CA ALA A 62 1.10 50.70 -45.03
C ALA A 62 1.24 51.27 -43.60
N ARG A 63 2.28 52.08 -43.38
CA ARG A 63 2.62 52.65 -42.07
C ARG A 63 1.70 53.82 -41.67
N PRO A 64 1.23 53.92 -40.41
CA PRO A 64 0.35 55.00 -39.96
C PRO A 64 1.06 56.36 -39.89
N LYS A 65 0.32 57.45 -40.16
CA LYS A 65 0.79 58.84 -39.97
C LYS A 65 0.22 59.43 -38.68
N VAL A 66 1.08 60.08 -37.89
CA VAL A 66 0.73 60.74 -36.61
C VAL A 66 0.21 62.16 -36.89
N ARG A 67 -0.87 62.58 -36.21
CA ARG A 67 -1.39 63.95 -36.24
C ARG A 67 -0.75 64.79 -35.13
N THR A 68 -0.42 66.04 -35.42
CA THR A 68 0.14 67.00 -34.46
C THR A 68 -0.96 67.56 -33.55
N ALA A 69 -0.62 67.81 -32.27
CA ALA A 69 -1.54 68.30 -31.25
C ALA A 69 -2.00 69.77 -31.48
N ALA A 70 -3.27 70.05 -31.15
CA ALA A 70 -3.86 71.39 -31.25
C ALA A 70 -3.44 72.30 -30.06
N PRO A 71 -3.47 73.65 -30.22
CA PRO A 71 -3.06 74.60 -29.18
C PRO A 71 -3.95 74.60 -27.93
N THR A 72 -3.37 74.96 -26.79
CA THR A 72 -4.01 74.97 -25.46
C THR A 72 -5.15 76.01 -25.36
N PRO A 73 -6.36 75.62 -24.90
CA PRO A 73 -7.46 76.56 -24.70
C PRO A 73 -7.25 77.51 -23.51
N ALA A 74 -7.87 78.70 -23.58
CA ALA A 74 -7.80 79.78 -22.60
C ALA A 74 -8.17 79.36 -21.15
N PRO A 75 -7.68 80.07 -20.11
CA PRO A 75 -7.96 79.75 -18.72
C PRO A 75 -9.46 79.90 -18.39
N GLU A 76 -10.04 78.86 -17.79
CA GLU A 76 -11.45 78.82 -17.36
C GLU A 76 -11.54 79.21 -15.86
N ASN A 77 -12.41 80.17 -15.52
CA ASN A 77 -12.51 80.78 -14.17
C ASN A 77 -13.53 80.11 -13.22
N GLY A 78 -13.77 78.81 -13.31
CA GLY A 78 -14.73 78.12 -12.41
C GLY A 78 -14.06 77.16 -11.43
N THR A 79 -14.87 76.64 -10.49
CA THR A 79 -14.42 75.81 -9.35
C THR A 79 -13.53 74.65 -9.81
N PRO A 80 -12.36 74.43 -9.18
CA PRO A 80 -11.50 73.31 -9.54
C PRO A 80 -12.16 71.97 -9.20
N CYS A 81 -11.88 70.97 -10.03
CA CYS A 81 -12.37 69.61 -9.80
C CYS A 81 -11.88 69.08 -8.44
N PRO A 82 -12.75 68.51 -7.59
CA PRO A 82 -12.33 68.00 -6.28
C PRO A 82 -11.36 66.82 -6.38
N ALA A 83 -11.37 66.05 -7.48
CA ALA A 83 -10.52 64.88 -7.63
C ALA A 83 -9.13 65.20 -8.22
N CYS A 84 -9.03 66.14 -9.15
CA CYS A 84 -7.78 66.39 -9.90
C CYS A 84 -7.35 67.86 -9.95
N GLY A 85 -8.09 68.77 -9.31
CA GLY A 85 -7.76 70.20 -9.22
C GLY A 85 -7.90 70.99 -10.52
N THR A 86 -8.29 70.36 -11.63
CA THR A 86 -8.41 71.06 -12.92
C THR A 86 -9.50 72.13 -12.85
N PRO A 87 -9.21 73.40 -13.24
CA PRO A 87 -10.23 74.43 -13.33
C PRO A 87 -11.22 74.10 -14.45
N ASN A 88 -12.50 74.18 -14.14
CA ASN A 88 -13.59 73.91 -15.08
C ASN A 88 -14.54 75.09 -15.10
N HIS A 89 -15.12 75.41 -16.26
CA HIS A 89 -16.15 76.44 -16.36
C HIS A 89 -17.34 76.14 -15.44
N GLN A 90 -17.92 77.19 -14.85
CA GLN A 90 -19.02 77.12 -13.87
C GLN A 90 -20.31 76.40 -14.36
N HIS A 91 -20.41 76.09 -15.65
CA HIS A 91 -21.57 75.41 -16.26
C HIS A 91 -21.26 73.96 -16.68
N ARG A 92 -20.08 73.42 -16.33
CA ARG A 92 -19.76 72.01 -16.57
C ARG A 92 -20.24 71.13 -15.43
N ASN A 93 -20.91 70.05 -15.79
CA ASN A 93 -21.33 69.02 -14.84
C ASN A 93 -20.23 67.96 -14.60
N PHE A 94 -19.26 67.86 -15.53
CA PHE A 94 -18.15 66.91 -15.48
C PHE A 94 -16.82 67.62 -15.73
N CYS A 95 -15.77 67.13 -15.08
CA CYS A 95 -14.42 67.66 -15.22
C CYS A 95 -13.84 67.34 -16.62
N ARG A 96 -13.28 68.34 -17.29
CA ARG A 96 -12.69 68.21 -18.64
C ARG A 96 -11.47 67.28 -18.71
N SER A 97 -10.73 67.10 -17.61
CA SER A 97 -9.53 66.27 -17.57
C SER A 97 -9.83 64.82 -17.16
N CYS A 98 -10.46 64.61 -16.00
CA CYS A 98 -10.68 63.28 -15.43
C CYS A 98 -12.14 62.79 -15.44
N ALA A 99 -13.07 63.54 -16.05
CA ALA A 99 -14.50 63.23 -16.12
C ALA A 99 -15.24 63.07 -14.78
N THR A 100 -14.65 63.49 -13.65
CA THR A 100 -15.34 63.50 -12.33
C THR A 100 -16.53 64.45 -12.34
N GLN A 101 -17.68 64.05 -11.77
CA GLN A 101 -18.84 64.92 -11.61
C GLN A 101 -18.53 66.09 -10.65
N LEU A 102 -18.80 67.32 -11.10
CA LEU A 102 -18.56 68.54 -10.30
C LEU A 102 -19.73 68.86 -9.37
N THR A 103 -20.93 68.37 -9.70
CA THR A 103 -22.14 68.45 -8.88
C THR A 103 -22.59 67.04 -8.51
N PRO A 104 -22.30 66.56 -7.29
CA PRO A 104 -22.77 65.25 -6.86
C PRO A 104 -24.31 65.26 -6.80
N ARG A 105 -24.96 64.35 -7.52
CA ARG A 105 -26.41 64.15 -7.40
C ARG A 105 -26.68 63.64 -5.99
N ARG A 106 -27.50 64.37 -5.22
CA ARG A 106 -27.99 63.90 -3.93
C ARG A 106 -28.74 62.59 -4.16
N GLU A 107 -28.23 61.49 -3.62
CA GLU A 107 -28.97 60.24 -3.59
C GLU A 107 -30.06 60.39 -2.52
N ASP A 108 -31.26 60.73 -2.97
CA ASP A 108 -32.44 60.76 -2.13
C ASP A 108 -32.79 59.32 -1.72
N ASN A 109 -32.26 58.87 -0.58
CA ASN A 109 -32.57 57.56 0.02
C ASN A 109 -33.98 57.51 0.66
N ALA A 110 -34.93 58.31 0.17
CA ALA A 110 -36.24 58.48 0.77
C ALA A 110 -37.35 58.07 -0.20
N THR A 111 -37.35 56.80 -0.64
CA THR A 111 -38.57 56.17 -1.15
C THR A 111 -38.47 54.66 -0.97
N GLY A 112 -39.52 54.04 -0.41
CA GLY A 112 -39.62 52.58 -0.31
C GLY A 112 -39.54 51.90 -1.69
N PRO A 113 -39.48 50.56 -1.73
CA PRO A 113 -39.19 49.83 -2.97
C PRO A 113 -40.19 50.17 -4.07
N TYR A 114 -39.68 50.72 -5.17
CA TYR A 114 -40.45 51.05 -6.38
C TYR A 114 -41.05 49.77 -7.01
N ALA A 115 -42.24 49.87 -7.60
CA ALA A 115 -42.85 48.75 -8.32
C ALA A 115 -41.96 48.35 -9.52
N GLY A 116 -41.25 47.22 -9.39
CA GLY A 116 -40.23 46.75 -10.34
C GLY A 116 -38.83 46.61 -9.76
N GLN A 117 -38.60 47.05 -8.51
CA GLN A 117 -37.35 46.84 -7.79
C GLN A 117 -37.18 45.33 -7.51
N ARG A 118 -36.26 44.66 -8.21
CA ARG A 118 -35.91 43.26 -7.92
C ARG A 118 -35.23 43.21 -6.54
N PRO A 119 -35.70 42.37 -5.60
CA PRO A 119 -35.06 42.25 -4.29
C PRO A 119 -33.57 41.96 -4.48
N PRO A 120 -32.65 42.68 -3.81
CA PRO A 120 -31.25 42.33 -3.88
C PRO A 120 -31.11 40.91 -3.32
N LEU A 121 -30.67 39.95 -4.16
CA LEU A 121 -30.25 38.66 -3.65
C LEU A 121 -29.06 38.94 -2.75
N HIS A 122 -29.25 38.84 -1.43
CA HIS A 122 -28.19 38.90 -0.44
C HIS A 122 -27.20 37.76 -0.68
N ARG A 123 -26.24 37.99 -1.58
CA ARG A 123 -25.18 37.05 -1.96
C ARG A 123 -24.33 36.63 -0.75
N ASP A 124 -24.36 37.40 0.33
CA ASP A 124 -23.61 37.13 1.55
C ASP A 124 -24.15 35.94 2.33
N ARG A 125 -25.47 35.69 2.32
CA ARG A 125 -26.04 34.51 2.99
C ARG A 125 -25.55 33.21 2.35
N LYS A 126 -25.42 33.18 1.01
CA LYS A 126 -24.85 32.03 0.30
C LYS A 126 -23.35 31.83 0.61
N ARG A 127 -22.59 32.92 0.77
CA ARG A 127 -21.18 32.87 1.18
C ARG A 127 -21.01 32.36 2.61
N TRP A 128 -21.87 32.78 3.54
CA TRP A 128 -21.86 32.29 4.91
C TRP A 128 -22.21 30.81 5.00
N ILE A 129 -23.23 30.36 4.26
CA ILE A 129 -23.58 28.93 4.19
C ILE A 129 -22.42 28.13 3.59
N ALA A 130 -21.81 28.59 2.49
CA ALA A 130 -20.66 27.92 1.89
C ALA A 130 -19.46 27.85 2.86
N ARG A 131 -19.16 28.94 3.57
CA ARG A 131 -18.10 28.96 4.60
C ARG A 131 -18.41 28.01 5.76
N ALA A 132 -19.66 27.96 6.22
CA ALA A 132 -20.07 27.04 7.28
C ALA A 132 -19.93 25.58 6.84
N LEU A 133 -20.30 25.26 5.59
CA LEU A 133 -20.12 23.91 5.03
C LEU A 133 -18.63 23.55 4.88
N ILE A 134 -17.79 24.48 4.41
CA ILE A 134 -16.35 24.27 4.32
C ILE A 134 -15.76 24.05 5.72
N ALA A 135 -16.14 24.88 6.69
CA ALA A 135 -15.69 24.73 8.07
C ALA A 135 -16.12 23.38 8.65
N ALA A 136 -17.37 22.96 8.44
CA ALA A 136 -17.87 21.66 8.86
C ALA A 136 -17.10 20.50 8.19
N ALA A 137 -16.81 20.62 6.89
CA ALA A 137 -16.00 19.63 6.17
C ALA A 137 -14.58 19.55 6.72
N VAL A 138 -13.93 20.69 7.00
CA VAL A 138 -12.60 20.73 7.61
C VAL A 138 -12.63 20.08 9.00
N VAL A 139 -13.61 20.42 9.83
CA VAL A 139 -13.79 19.80 11.16
C VAL A 139 -13.99 18.28 11.01
N ALA A 140 -14.82 17.83 10.07
CA ALA A 140 -15.02 16.42 9.81
C ALA A 140 -13.73 15.70 9.38
N VAL A 141 -12.90 16.34 8.54
CA VAL A 141 -11.59 15.80 8.14
C VAL A 141 -10.62 15.76 9.32
N VAL A 142 -10.58 16.80 10.15
CA VAL A 142 -9.71 16.85 11.33
C VAL A 142 -10.14 15.78 12.34
N VAL A 143 -11.42 15.70 12.68
CA VAL A 143 -11.96 14.70 13.61
C VAL A 143 -11.77 13.30 13.03
N GLY A 144 -12.07 13.09 11.75
CA GLY A 144 -11.85 11.83 11.05
C GLY A 144 -10.37 11.43 11.01
N GLY A 145 -9.46 12.39 10.84
CA GLY A 145 -8.02 12.18 10.88
C GLY A 145 -7.50 11.87 12.29
N VAL A 146 -8.02 12.53 13.33
CA VAL A 146 -7.64 12.25 14.73
C VAL A 146 -8.14 10.88 15.18
N ILE A 147 -9.36 10.50 14.82
CA ILE A 147 -9.96 9.21 15.22
C ILE A 147 -9.45 8.06 14.32
N GLY A 148 -9.46 8.26 13.00
CA GLY A 148 -9.15 7.24 12.00
C GLY A 148 -7.69 7.18 11.56
N GLY A 149 -6.92 8.27 11.72
CA GLY A 149 -5.51 8.32 11.37
C GLY A 149 -4.65 7.33 12.14
N PRO A 150 -4.73 7.28 13.49
CA PRO A 150 -3.97 6.32 14.27
C PRO A 150 -4.24 4.85 13.90
N PRO A 151 -5.49 4.34 13.80
CA PRO A 151 -5.72 2.94 13.39
C PRO A 151 -5.31 2.67 11.93
N ALA A 152 -5.52 3.61 11.00
CA ALA A 152 -5.10 3.44 9.61
C ALA A 152 -3.56 3.39 9.47
N ALA A 153 -2.85 4.31 10.12
CA ALA A 153 -1.39 4.29 10.15
C ALA A 153 -0.84 3.00 10.79
N ARG A 154 -1.48 2.51 11.85
CA ARG A 154 -1.11 1.25 12.52
C ARG A 154 -1.32 0.04 11.61
N ALA A 155 -2.44 -0.03 10.90
CA ALA A 155 -2.71 -1.12 9.96
C ALA A 155 -1.68 -1.18 8.82
N VAL A 156 -1.27 -0.01 8.31
CA VAL A 156 -0.19 0.10 7.32
C VAL A 156 1.14 -0.36 7.93
N GLN A 157 1.48 0.09 9.14
CA GLN A 157 2.70 -0.35 9.82
C GLN A 157 2.73 -1.86 10.08
N ASP A 158 1.62 -2.47 10.52
CA ASP A 158 1.52 -3.93 10.73
C ASP A 158 1.65 -4.72 9.43
N HIS A 159 1.21 -4.15 8.31
CA HIS A 159 1.33 -4.77 7.01
C HIS A 159 2.81 -4.89 6.58
N PHE A 160 3.57 -3.80 6.77
CA PHE A 160 4.99 -3.70 6.39
C PHE A 160 5.98 -4.06 7.49
N ALA A 161 5.51 -4.39 8.69
CA ALA A 161 6.38 -4.79 9.79
C ALA A 161 7.17 -6.06 9.43
N LYS A 162 8.47 -6.03 9.73
CA LYS A 162 9.31 -7.23 9.71
C LYS A 162 8.78 -8.21 10.76
N ARG A 163 8.53 -9.45 10.36
CA ARG A 163 8.01 -10.52 11.22
C ARG A 163 9.19 -11.31 11.79
N VAL A 164 9.15 -11.54 13.09
CA VAL A 164 10.16 -12.32 13.82
C VAL A 164 9.45 -13.46 14.55
N ALA A 165 10.01 -14.67 14.50
CA ALA A 165 9.50 -15.80 15.24
C ALA A 165 9.59 -15.53 16.75
N VAL A 166 8.54 -15.87 17.49
CA VAL A 166 8.47 -15.75 18.95
C VAL A 166 8.13 -17.10 19.52
N HIS A 167 8.95 -17.55 20.48
CA HIS A 167 8.76 -18.81 21.17
C HIS A 167 8.01 -18.59 22.49
N PRO A 168 6.84 -19.23 22.68
CA PRO A 168 6.18 -19.28 23.97
C PRO A 168 7.09 -19.89 25.05
N THR A 169 6.92 -19.48 26.29
CA THR A 169 7.67 -20.02 27.43
C THR A 169 6.97 -21.19 28.11
N ALA A 170 5.67 -21.35 27.87
CA ALA A 170 4.89 -22.45 28.41
C ALA A 170 3.81 -22.91 27.44
N TRP A 171 3.52 -24.20 27.48
CA TRP A 171 2.47 -24.87 26.72
C TRP A 171 1.60 -25.66 27.68
N ALA A 172 0.29 -25.59 27.49
CA ALA A 172 -0.70 -26.34 28.26
C ALA A 172 -1.81 -26.83 27.33
N ALA A 173 -2.52 -27.89 27.72
CA ALA A 173 -3.70 -28.35 27.00
C ALA A 173 -4.80 -28.74 28.00
N SER A 174 -6.06 -28.70 27.56
CA SER A 174 -7.16 -29.24 28.38
C SER A 174 -7.04 -30.74 28.61
N HIS A 175 -6.44 -31.44 27.66
CA HIS A 175 -6.09 -32.85 27.74
C HIS A 175 -4.94 -33.13 26.75
N GLU A 176 -4.18 -34.17 27.03
CA GLU A 176 -3.04 -34.58 26.23
C GLU A 176 -2.84 -36.09 26.32
N ASP A 177 -2.44 -36.68 25.20
CA ASP A 177 -1.97 -38.07 25.18
C ASP A 177 -0.70 -38.21 26.05
N PRO A 178 -0.52 -39.33 26.77
CA PRO A 178 0.67 -39.55 27.61
C PRO A 178 2.01 -39.44 26.86
N ASN A 179 2.04 -39.72 25.56
CA ASN A 179 3.24 -39.65 24.72
C ASN A 179 3.26 -38.41 23.82
N HIS A 180 2.12 -37.74 23.63
CA HIS A 180 1.97 -36.59 22.72
C HIS A 180 1.54 -35.32 23.47
N LYS A 181 2.45 -34.83 24.32
CA LYS A 181 2.27 -33.72 25.27
C LYS A 181 2.15 -32.35 24.61
N ALA A 182 1.52 -31.39 25.31
CA ALA A 182 1.26 -30.05 24.78
C ALA A 182 2.52 -29.32 24.26
N GLY A 183 3.65 -29.48 24.95
CA GLY A 183 4.92 -28.85 24.57
C GLY A 183 5.51 -29.31 23.23
N LEU A 184 5.10 -30.48 22.73
CA LEU A 184 5.57 -30.99 21.45
C LEU A 184 5.05 -30.19 20.26
N ALA A 185 3.98 -29.40 20.43
CA ALA A 185 3.50 -28.51 19.37
C ALA A 185 4.37 -27.26 19.19
N GLY A 186 5.37 -27.02 20.06
CA GLY A 186 6.24 -25.84 19.96
C GLY A 186 7.71 -26.16 20.18
N ASP A 187 8.11 -27.41 19.96
CA ASP A 187 9.48 -27.88 20.13
C ASP A 187 10.35 -27.68 18.88
N SER A 188 9.80 -27.06 17.83
CA SER A 188 10.44 -26.81 16.53
C SER A 188 10.69 -28.06 15.69
N TYR A 189 10.14 -29.23 16.06
CA TYR A 189 10.21 -30.46 15.30
C TYR A 189 8.91 -30.73 14.56
N SER A 190 8.99 -30.79 13.24
CA SER A 190 7.81 -31.05 12.40
C SER A 190 7.39 -32.52 12.30
N ASN A 191 7.78 -33.37 13.26
CA ASN A 191 7.51 -34.81 13.32
C ASN A 191 7.30 -35.32 14.75
N THR A 192 7.33 -34.43 15.74
CA THR A 192 6.68 -34.58 17.04
C THR A 192 5.33 -33.86 16.95
N TRP A 193 4.43 -34.14 17.88
CA TRP A 193 3.09 -33.54 17.85
C TRP A 193 2.44 -33.57 19.22
N TRP A 194 1.59 -32.59 19.48
CA TRP A 194 0.60 -32.66 20.55
C TRP A 194 -0.62 -33.44 20.06
N GLY A 195 -1.10 -34.35 20.89
CA GLY A 195 -2.29 -35.15 20.66
C GLY A 195 -3.36 -34.91 21.72
N THR A 196 -4.60 -34.76 21.30
CA THR A 196 -5.73 -34.56 22.22
C THR A 196 -5.98 -35.72 23.19
N GLY A 197 -5.48 -36.92 22.92
CA GLY A 197 -5.73 -38.14 23.70
C GLY A 197 -7.17 -38.67 23.60
N TYR A 198 -8.03 -38.01 22.82
CA TYR A 198 -9.41 -38.44 22.56
C TYR A 198 -9.58 -38.82 21.10
N ALA A 199 -10.38 -39.86 20.84
CA ALA A 199 -10.75 -40.22 19.48
C ALA A 199 -11.75 -39.22 18.86
N ASN A 200 -11.91 -39.29 17.54
CA ASN A 200 -12.76 -38.42 16.72
C ASN A 200 -12.31 -36.95 16.73
N ASP A 201 -13.23 -36.00 16.58
CA ASP A 201 -12.97 -34.56 16.39
C ASP A 201 -12.56 -33.79 17.66
N ALA A 202 -12.67 -34.41 18.84
CA ALA A 202 -12.33 -33.83 20.14
C ALA A 202 -12.81 -32.37 20.37
N PRO A 203 -14.06 -32.00 20.03
CA PRO A 203 -14.52 -30.61 20.08
C PRO A 203 -14.46 -30.04 21.51
N GLY A 204 -14.01 -28.78 21.62
CA GLY A 204 -13.83 -28.09 22.90
C GLY A 204 -12.49 -28.35 23.59
N THR A 205 -11.73 -29.35 23.15
CA THR A 205 -10.34 -29.56 23.61
C THR A 205 -9.47 -28.41 23.11
N TYR A 206 -8.54 -27.95 23.95
CA TYR A 206 -7.69 -26.82 23.59
C TYR A 206 -6.20 -27.07 23.84
N LEU A 207 -5.39 -26.38 23.05
CA LEU A 207 -3.96 -26.17 23.25
C LEU A 207 -3.72 -24.68 23.51
N GLU A 208 -2.90 -24.36 24.50
CA GLU A 208 -2.58 -22.99 24.90
C GLU A 208 -1.07 -22.77 24.93
N ALA A 209 -0.65 -21.67 24.32
CA ALA A 209 0.70 -21.14 24.35
C ALA A 209 0.73 -19.86 25.17
N THR A 210 1.67 -19.75 26.12
CA THR A 210 1.87 -18.55 26.94
C THR A 210 3.22 -17.92 26.64
N PHE A 211 3.23 -16.61 26.37
CA PHE A 211 4.46 -15.87 26.12
C PHE A 211 5.06 -15.36 27.43
N GLY A 212 6.39 -15.43 27.54
CA GLY A 212 7.09 -14.94 28.73
C GLY A 212 7.02 -13.42 28.89
N GLN A 213 6.78 -12.69 27.80
CA GLN A 213 6.55 -11.24 27.77
C GLN A 213 5.45 -10.94 26.75
N PRO A 214 4.60 -9.91 26.99
CA PRO A 214 3.62 -9.47 26.01
C PRO A 214 4.26 -9.17 24.66
N THR A 215 3.62 -9.63 23.58
CA THR A 215 4.15 -9.52 22.23
C THR A 215 3.11 -9.02 21.23
N ASP A 216 3.55 -8.23 20.25
CA ASP A 216 2.70 -7.75 19.16
C ASP A 216 2.51 -8.86 18.12
N LEU A 217 1.57 -9.77 18.39
CA LEU A 217 1.31 -10.96 17.59
C LEU A 217 0.68 -10.60 16.24
N LEU A 218 1.37 -10.95 15.16
CA LEU A 218 0.91 -10.68 13.79
C LEU A 218 0.26 -11.91 13.16
N ALA A 219 0.83 -13.09 13.37
CA ALA A 219 0.33 -14.33 12.80
C ALA A 219 0.84 -15.56 13.57
N LEU A 220 0.21 -16.70 13.27
CA LEU A 220 0.72 -18.01 13.61
C LEU A 220 0.80 -18.90 12.35
N LEU A 221 1.72 -19.86 12.36
CA LEU A 221 1.73 -21.00 11.47
C LEU A 221 1.27 -22.22 12.24
N ILE A 222 0.45 -23.06 11.62
CA ILE A 222 0.01 -24.34 12.17
C ILE A 222 0.37 -25.45 11.19
N THR A 223 0.96 -26.51 11.69
CA THR A 223 1.18 -27.78 10.98
C THR A 223 0.21 -28.81 11.53
N PRO A 224 -0.95 -29.02 10.88
CA PRO A 224 -1.96 -29.96 11.34
C PRO A 224 -1.52 -31.41 11.12
N GLY A 225 -1.84 -32.30 12.07
CA GLY A 225 -1.52 -33.73 11.99
C GLY A 225 -0.23 -34.10 12.73
N THR A 226 0.37 -35.22 12.36
CA THR A 226 1.59 -35.73 13.01
C THR A 226 2.90 -35.24 12.38
N SER A 227 2.84 -34.64 11.19
CA SER A 227 4.01 -34.23 10.44
C SER A 227 3.68 -33.23 9.34
N LYS A 228 4.66 -32.42 8.91
CA LYS A 228 4.54 -31.59 7.68
C LYS A 228 4.68 -32.38 6.38
N ARG A 229 5.13 -33.64 6.45
CA ARG A 229 5.37 -34.49 5.28
C ARG A 229 4.05 -35.06 4.76
N GLN A 230 3.87 -34.98 3.45
CA GLN A 230 2.74 -35.63 2.79
C GLN A 230 2.74 -37.15 3.09
N GLY A 231 1.55 -37.70 3.30
CA GLY A 231 1.36 -39.11 3.67
C GLY A 231 1.46 -39.37 5.18
N GLN A 232 2.41 -38.74 5.89
CA GLN A 232 2.56 -38.91 7.35
C GLN A 232 1.54 -38.07 8.13
N GLN A 233 1.24 -36.85 7.68
CA GLN A 233 0.31 -35.94 8.36
C GLN A 233 -1.05 -36.58 8.75
N SER A 234 -1.51 -37.57 7.98
CA SER A 234 -2.83 -38.18 8.11
C SER A 234 -2.88 -39.44 8.98
N GLU A 235 -1.77 -39.82 9.61
CA GLU A 235 -1.72 -40.89 10.62
C GLU A 235 -2.73 -40.62 11.74
N GLN A 236 -2.91 -39.35 12.12
CA GLN A 236 -3.91 -38.87 13.05
C GLN A 236 -4.89 -37.89 12.39
N ALA A 237 -5.98 -37.57 13.09
CA ALA A 237 -6.93 -36.56 12.65
C ALA A 237 -6.27 -35.17 12.70
N ARG A 238 -6.71 -34.28 11.81
CA ARG A 238 -6.10 -32.97 11.57
C ARG A 238 -7.12 -31.88 11.83
N PRO A 239 -6.84 -30.83 12.62
CA PRO A 239 -7.82 -29.78 12.86
C PRO A 239 -8.35 -29.19 11.55
N GLN A 240 -9.67 -28.99 11.48
CA GLN A 240 -10.35 -28.38 10.34
C GLN A 240 -10.89 -27.00 10.72
N GLU A 241 -11.69 -26.94 11.79
CA GLU A 241 -12.18 -25.70 12.38
C GLU A 241 -11.77 -25.59 13.84
N PHE A 242 -11.47 -24.37 14.26
CA PHE A 242 -11.14 -24.06 15.65
C PHE A 242 -11.39 -22.59 15.96
N ASP A 243 -11.60 -22.30 17.24
CA ASP A 243 -11.58 -20.92 17.73
C ASP A 243 -10.17 -20.58 18.22
N LEU A 244 -9.68 -19.44 17.77
CA LEU A 244 -8.45 -18.84 18.25
C LEU A 244 -8.80 -17.73 19.24
N VAL A 245 -8.43 -17.92 20.50
CA VAL A 245 -8.62 -16.95 21.58
C VAL A 245 -7.26 -16.40 21.98
N VAL A 246 -7.02 -15.12 21.73
CA VAL A 246 -5.81 -14.44 22.19
C VAL A 246 -6.14 -13.59 23.39
N THR A 247 -5.44 -13.80 24.50
CA THR A 247 -5.58 -12.96 25.69
C THR A 247 -4.45 -11.95 25.71
N ASP A 248 -4.77 -10.66 25.78
CA ASP A 248 -3.76 -9.60 25.92
C ASP A 248 -3.32 -9.43 27.38
N SER A 249 -2.28 -8.62 27.60
CA SER A 249 -1.73 -8.32 28.93
C SER A 249 -2.70 -7.61 29.88
N SER A 250 -3.80 -7.05 29.35
CA SER A 250 -4.89 -6.47 30.15
C SER A 250 -5.96 -7.51 30.56
N GLY A 251 -5.84 -8.74 30.06
CA GLY A 251 -6.79 -9.83 30.27
C GLY A 251 -7.95 -9.83 29.28
N LYS A 252 -7.96 -8.96 28.27
CA LYS A 252 -9.00 -8.92 27.25
C LYS A 252 -8.79 -10.06 26.26
N GLN A 253 -9.87 -10.76 25.96
CA GLN A 253 -9.88 -11.86 24.99
C GLN A 253 -10.32 -11.39 23.61
N HIS A 254 -9.56 -11.80 22.60
CA HIS A 254 -9.81 -11.60 21.19
C HIS A 254 -10.09 -12.96 20.56
N THR A 255 -11.35 -13.23 20.25
CA THR A 255 -11.79 -14.51 19.67
C THR A 255 -11.99 -14.39 18.17
N SER A 256 -11.46 -15.34 17.41
CA SER A 256 -11.73 -15.48 15.98
C SER A 256 -11.96 -16.95 15.61
N HIS A 257 -12.97 -17.22 14.80
CA HIS A 257 -13.24 -18.56 14.28
C HIS A 257 -12.41 -18.80 13.02
N ARG A 258 -11.68 -19.90 12.95
CA ARG A 258 -10.77 -20.23 11.84
C ARG A 258 -11.11 -21.58 11.25
N SER A 259 -11.04 -21.63 9.93
CA SER A 259 -11.05 -22.86 9.15
C SER A 259 -9.75 -22.95 8.36
N ILE A 260 -9.16 -24.14 8.32
CA ILE A 260 -7.94 -24.44 7.58
C ILE A 260 -8.19 -25.55 6.58
N ASN A 261 -7.35 -25.64 5.54
CA ASN A 261 -7.43 -26.70 4.55
C ASN A 261 -6.89 -28.03 5.12
N ASP A 262 -7.10 -29.14 4.42
CA ASP A 262 -6.51 -30.41 4.81
C ASP A 262 -5.02 -30.47 4.44
N GLY A 263 -4.16 -30.45 5.47
CA GLY A 263 -2.72 -30.69 5.36
C GLY A 263 -1.86 -29.46 5.07
N GLY A 264 -0.54 -29.69 5.08
CA GLY A 264 0.49 -28.67 4.87
C GLY A 264 0.56 -27.60 5.97
N VAL A 265 1.64 -26.82 5.97
CA VAL A 265 1.77 -25.70 6.89
C VAL A 265 0.82 -24.59 6.47
N GLN A 266 0.03 -24.06 7.40
CA GLN A 266 -0.95 -23.02 7.12
C GLN A 266 -0.73 -21.79 7.97
N ARG A 267 -0.88 -20.62 7.35
CA ARG A 267 -0.71 -19.33 7.98
C ARG A 267 -2.05 -18.73 8.37
N ILE A 268 -2.11 -18.20 9.59
CA ILE A 268 -3.27 -17.58 10.19
C ILE A 268 -2.86 -16.20 10.68
N ASP A 269 -3.43 -15.14 10.10
CA ASP A 269 -3.22 -13.77 10.58
C ASP A 269 -4.03 -13.51 11.86
N VAL A 270 -3.41 -12.92 12.89
CA VAL A 270 -3.99 -12.78 14.24
C VAL A 270 -4.05 -11.32 14.70
N ARG A 271 -3.04 -10.50 14.38
CA ARG A 271 -3.00 -9.04 14.63
C ARG A 271 -3.57 -8.59 15.99
N VAL A 272 -3.01 -9.11 17.08
CA VAL A 272 -3.34 -8.71 18.45
C VAL A 272 -2.09 -8.15 19.11
N ARG A 273 -2.22 -7.01 19.80
CA ARG A 273 -1.12 -6.36 20.52
C ARG A 273 -1.02 -6.88 21.94
N ASP A 274 0.19 -6.77 22.49
CA ASP A 274 0.47 -7.14 23.88
C ASP A 274 -0.09 -8.54 24.24
N ALA A 275 -0.07 -9.47 23.28
CA ALA A 275 -0.60 -10.82 23.45
C ALA A 275 0.22 -11.54 24.53
N ALA A 276 -0.49 -12.02 25.56
CA ALA A 276 0.07 -12.77 26.68
C ALA A 276 -0.09 -14.28 26.47
N SER A 277 -1.22 -14.72 25.91
CA SER A 277 -1.44 -16.13 25.55
C SER A 277 -2.30 -16.30 24.31
N VAL A 278 -2.16 -17.46 23.67
CA VAL A 278 -2.97 -17.89 22.53
C VAL A 278 -3.52 -19.27 22.81
N ARG A 279 -4.83 -19.43 22.72
CA ARG A 279 -5.54 -20.70 22.87
C ARG A 279 -6.22 -21.10 21.57
N ILE A 280 -5.94 -22.31 21.11
CA ILE A 280 -6.57 -22.97 19.96
C ILE A 280 -7.59 -23.96 20.50
N ILE A 281 -8.88 -23.71 20.29
CA ILE A 281 -9.98 -24.55 20.77
C ILE A 281 -10.57 -25.30 19.58
N LEU A 282 -10.43 -26.63 19.57
CA LEU A 282 -10.87 -27.47 18.46
C LEU A 282 -12.40 -27.48 18.31
N ARG A 283 -12.88 -27.47 17.06
CA ARG A 283 -14.31 -27.56 16.71
C ARG A 283 -14.61 -28.77 15.84
N SER A 284 -13.78 -29.04 14.82
CA SER A 284 -13.90 -30.19 13.93
C SER A 284 -12.53 -30.61 13.39
N ALA A 285 -12.42 -31.83 12.84
CA ALA A 285 -11.20 -32.35 12.27
C ALA A 285 -11.41 -33.13 10.97
N PHE A 286 -10.44 -33.02 10.06
CA PHE A 286 -10.31 -33.90 8.92
C PHE A 286 -9.84 -35.29 9.35
N GLY A 287 -10.44 -36.32 8.77
CA GLY A 287 -10.05 -37.71 9.01
C GLY A 287 -10.31 -38.17 10.45
N ALA A 288 -11.26 -37.56 11.14
CA ALA A 288 -11.73 -38.03 12.43
C ALA A 288 -12.30 -39.45 12.32
N ALA A 289 -11.88 -40.30 13.26
CA ALA A 289 -12.25 -41.69 13.33
C ALA A 289 -12.15 -42.20 14.77
N LYS A 290 -12.73 -43.36 15.05
CA LYS A 290 -12.78 -43.94 16.40
C LYS A 290 -11.41 -44.35 16.95
N ASP A 291 -10.42 -44.47 16.09
CA ASP A 291 -9.03 -44.87 16.37
C ASP A 291 -8.04 -43.71 16.19
N LYS A 292 -8.52 -42.51 15.85
CA LYS A 292 -7.68 -41.34 15.59
C LYS A 292 -8.00 -40.20 16.53
N GLN A 293 -6.95 -39.62 17.10
CA GLN A 293 -7.02 -38.40 17.87
C GLN A 293 -6.69 -37.19 17.00
N VAL A 294 -7.13 -35.99 17.38
CA VAL A 294 -6.69 -34.76 16.70
C VAL A 294 -5.25 -34.46 17.13
N ALA A 295 -4.39 -34.19 16.15
CA ALA A 295 -2.97 -33.92 16.32
C ALA A 295 -2.57 -32.57 15.71
N ILE A 296 -1.62 -31.90 16.36
CA ILE A 296 -0.95 -30.71 15.83
C ILE A 296 0.56 -30.91 15.99
N ALA A 297 1.28 -30.94 14.87
CA ALA A 297 2.72 -31.17 14.86
C ALA A 297 3.49 -29.96 15.33
N GLU A 298 3.13 -28.77 14.85
CA GLU A 298 3.86 -27.55 15.16
C GLU A 298 2.91 -26.34 15.12
N VAL A 299 3.15 -25.39 16.02
CA VAL A 299 2.54 -24.07 16.05
C VAL A 299 3.64 -23.03 16.28
N GLU A 300 3.88 -22.19 15.29
CA GLU A 300 4.89 -21.13 15.35
C GLU A 300 4.19 -19.76 15.41
N PHE A 301 4.70 -18.84 16.24
CA PHE A 301 4.14 -17.50 16.37
C PHE A 301 5.08 -16.45 15.79
N PHE A 302 4.50 -15.42 15.18
CA PHE A 302 5.23 -14.34 14.53
C PHE A 302 4.76 -13.00 15.06
N ALA A 303 5.69 -12.22 15.59
CA ALA A 303 5.43 -10.89 16.12
C ALA A 303 6.10 -9.80 15.29
N ARG A 304 5.69 -8.56 15.55
CA ARG A 304 6.33 -7.35 15.04
C ARG A 304 7.77 -7.27 15.59
N SER A 305 8.75 -7.06 14.70
CA SER A 305 10.14 -6.77 15.09
C SER A 305 10.21 -5.51 15.96
N LYS A 306 10.96 -5.55 17.06
CA LYS A 306 11.22 -4.38 17.94
C LYS A 306 12.30 -3.43 17.40
N ASN A 307 12.53 -3.41 16.08
CA ASN A 307 13.58 -2.61 15.45
C ASN A 307 13.15 -1.16 15.24
#